data_AF-A0AA97G6W3-F1
#
_entry.id   AF-A0AA97G6W3-F1
#
_cell.length_a   1.000
_cell.length_b   1.000
_cell.length_c   1.000
_cell.angle_alpha   90.00
_cell.angle_beta   90.00
_cell.angle_gamma   90.00
#
_symmetry.space_group_name_H-M   'P 1'
#
loop_
_entity.id
_entity.type
_entity.pdbx_description
1 polymer ?
#
loop_
_entity_poly.entity_id
_entity_poly.type
_entity_poly.pdbx_seq_one_letter_code
_entity_poly.pdbx_strand_id
1 'polypeptide(L)'
;MENVNVLWFLGSLAFLAGMAGGALLYHLLAGSRSDRGKMEAQLIELEADFKQYQDNVADHFNTTAHLINKLTDSYKDVYEHMANGADSLCNDDSVKNKLSDSLISSTALLSGQIPKRHSERAKPLEQPLDYAPKTTAPDEKGTLSEDFRVTTEAQEAVSSQKAS
;
A
#
# COMPACT_ATOMS: atom_id res chain seq x y z
N MET A 1 6.20 74.82 35.23
CA MET A 1 5.43 74.26 34.09
C MET A 1 6.21 73.22 33.28
N GLU A 2 7.52 73.04 33.52
CA GLU A 2 8.39 72.17 32.71
C GLU A 2 8.14 70.66 32.95
N ASN A 3 7.84 70.25 34.20
CA ASN A 3 7.60 68.85 34.54
C ASN A 3 6.36 68.25 33.85
N VAL A 4 5.35 69.07 33.59
CA VAL A 4 4.09 68.64 32.94
C VAL A 4 4.33 68.31 31.47
N ASN A 5 5.21 69.08 30.81
CA ASN A 5 5.63 68.82 29.44
C ASN A 5 6.44 67.52 29.36
N VAL A 6 7.37 67.31 30.30
CA VAL A 6 8.20 66.08 30.36
C VAL A 6 7.33 64.83 30.54
N LEU A 7 6.28 64.88 31.38
CA LEU A 7 5.34 63.78 31.57
C LEU A 7 4.59 63.41 30.28
N TRP A 8 4.13 64.42 29.51
CA TRP A 8 3.45 64.19 28.24
C TRP A 8 4.40 63.63 27.16
N PHE A 9 5.64 64.14 27.07
CA PHE A 9 6.63 63.62 26.13
C PHE A 9 7.03 62.17 26.45
N LEU A 10 7.24 61.85 27.73
CA LEU A 10 7.61 60.49 28.15
C LEU A 10 6.48 59.49 27.89
N GLY A 11 5.23 59.90 28.14
CA GLY A 11 4.04 59.09 27.83
C GLY A 11 3.89 58.85 26.32
N SER A 12 4.07 59.89 25.50
CA SER A 12 4.02 59.76 24.04
C SER A 12 5.13 58.85 23.51
N LEU A 13 6.34 58.96 24.05
CA LEU A 13 7.49 58.15 23.63
C LEU A 13 7.30 56.67 24.00
N ALA A 14 6.81 56.39 25.21
CA ALA A 14 6.50 55.05 25.66
C ALA A 14 5.37 54.41 24.83
N PHE A 15 4.35 55.19 24.45
CA PHE A 15 3.26 54.72 23.60
C PHE A 15 3.76 54.34 22.20
N LEU A 16 4.59 55.19 21.57
CA LEU A 16 5.18 54.89 20.26
C LEU A 16 6.08 53.65 20.32
N ALA A 17 6.92 53.54 21.36
CA ALA A 17 7.78 52.37 21.56
C ALA A 17 6.96 51.09 21.76
N GLY A 18 5.89 51.15 22.54
CA GLY A 18 4.97 50.03 22.75
C GLY A 18 4.20 49.64 21.49
N MET A 19 3.78 50.61 20.68
CA MET A 19 3.05 50.35 19.43
C MET A 19 3.98 49.72 18.38
N ALA A 20 5.22 50.22 18.25
CA ALA A 20 6.22 49.64 17.36
C ALA A 20 6.62 48.22 17.81
N GLY A 21 6.89 48.05 19.10
CA GLY A 21 7.22 46.73 19.67
C GLY A 21 6.06 45.75 19.55
N GLY A 22 4.83 46.19 19.84
CA GLY A 22 3.63 45.39 19.70
C GLY A 22 3.31 45.01 18.25
N ALA A 23 3.50 45.93 17.31
CA ALA A 23 3.32 45.66 15.88
C ALA A 23 4.37 44.65 15.37
N LEU A 24 5.63 44.77 15.81
CA LEU A 24 6.68 43.79 15.52
C LEU A 24 6.33 42.41 16.08
N LEU A 25 5.93 42.34 17.36
CA LEU A 25 5.56 41.08 18.00
C LEU A 25 4.34 40.44 17.34
N TYR A 26 3.33 41.25 17.00
CA TYR A 26 2.14 40.80 16.28
C TYR A 26 2.51 40.28 14.88
N HIS A 27 3.38 40.98 14.14
CA HIS A 27 3.81 40.54 12.82
C HIS A 27 4.61 39.23 12.88
N LEU A 28 5.49 39.06 13.88
CA LEU A 28 6.23 37.82 14.13
C LEU A 28 5.29 36.65 14.45
N LEU A 29 4.26 36.87 15.28
CA LEU A 29 3.32 35.81 15.67
C LEU A 29 2.25 35.53 14.61
N ALA A 30 1.81 36.56 13.88
CA ALA A 30 0.83 36.45 12.80
C ALA A 30 1.43 35.87 11.52
N GLY A 31 2.73 36.04 11.27
CA GLY A 31 3.44 35.41 10.15
C GLY A 31 3.33 33.88 10.15
N SER A 32 3.24 33.26 11.34
CA SER A 32 3.05 31.81 11.51
C SER A 32 1.62 31.32 11.19
N ARG A 33 0.60 32.19 11.20
CA ARG A 33 -0.78 31.78 10.85
C ARG A 33 -0.95 31.51 9.35
N SER A 34 -0.14 32.12 8.49
CA SER A 34 -0.18 31.87 7.03
C SER A 34 0.18 30.41 6.67
N ASP A 35 0.98 29.74 7.50
CA ASP A 35 1.35 28.34 7.27
C ASP A 35 0.29 27.32 7.70
N ARG A 36 -0.67 27.68 8.55
CA ARG A 36 -1.73 26.75 8.97
C ARG A 36 -2.64 26.33 7.81
N GLY A 37 -2.97 27.27 6.92
CA GLY A 37 -3.76 26.96 5.71
C GLY A 37 -3.02 26.08 4.70
N LYS A 38 -1.68 26.11 4.69
CA LYS A 38 -0.87 25.25 3.82
C LYS A 38 -0.84 23.80 4.30
N MET A 39 -0.90 23.57 5.62
CA MET A 39 -0.93 22.22 6.16
C MET A 39 -2.28 21.54 5.92
N GLU A 40 -3.38 22.29 6.03
CA GLU A 40 -4.71 21.80 5.65
C GLU A 40 -4.83 21.54 4.14
N ALA A 41 -4.26 22.42 3.31
CA ALA A 41 -4.22 22.22 1.86
C ALA A 41 -3.43 20.95 1.46
N GLN A 42 -2.30 20.68 2.11
CA GLN A 42 -1.50 19.47 1.87
C GLN A 42 -2.26 18.18 2.21
N LEU A 43 -3.11 18.19 3.26
CA LEU A 43 -3.92 17.02 3.59
C LEU A 43 -5.01 16.76 2.54
N ILE A 44 -5.65 17.82 2.06
CA ILE A 44 -6.67 17.72 1.00
C ILE A 44 -6.05 17.23 -0.31
N GLU A 45 -4.85 17.73 -0.65
CA GLU A 45 -4.10 17.29 -1.83
C GLU A 45 -3.73 15.80 -1.73
N LEU A 46 -3.22 15.35 -0.59
CA LEU A 46 -2.84 13.95 -0.39
C LEU A 46 -4.04 12.99 -0.43
N GLU A 47 -5.18 13.40 0.14
CA GLU A 47 -6.42 12.61 0.07
C GLU A 47 -6.94 12.53 -1.38
N ALA A 48 -6.88 13.64 -2.12
CA ALA A 48 -7.26 13.66 -3.53
C ALA A 48 -6.35 12.76 -4.38
N ASP A 49 -5.04 12.79 -4.17
CA ASP A 49 -4.07 11.92 -4.84
C ASP A 49 -4.32 10.44 -4.53
N PHE A 50 -4.62 10.12 -3.27
CA PHE A 50 -4.92 8.74 -2.87
C PHE A 50 -6.21 8.23 -3.52
N LYS A 51 -7.24 9.08 -3.62
CA LYS A 51 -8.47 8.76 -4.33
C LYS A 51 -8.22 8.55 -5.82
N GLN A 52 -7.45 9.44 -6.45
CA GLN A 52 -7.10 9.31 -7.86
C GLN A 52 -6.29 8.04 -8.14
N TYR A 53 -5.38 7.67 -7.24
CA TYR A 53 -4.65 6.41 -7.33
C TYR A 53 -5.60 5.21 -7.27
N GLN A 54 -6.53 5.18 -6.31
CA GLN A 54 -7.53 4.11 -6.21
C GLN A 54 -8.39 4.00 -7.48
N ASP A 55 -8.84 5.14 -8.02
CA ASP A 55 -9.64 5.19 -9.24
C ASP A 55 -8.83 4.67 -10.45
N ASN A 56 -7.56 5.07 -10.59
CA ASN A 56 -6.67 4.56 -11.64
C ASN A 56 -6.41 3.06 -11.54
N VAL A 57 -6.23 2.54 -10.33
CA VAL A 57 -6.03 1.10 -10.10
C VAL A 57 -7.30 0.34 -10.48
N ALA A 58 -8.47 0.83 -10.06
CA ALA A 58 -9.75 0.22 -10.41
C ALA A 58 -9.96 0.19 -11.93
N ASP A 59 -9.66 1.29 -12.62
CA ASP A 59 -9.78 1.37 -14.08
C ASP A 59 -8.78 0.43 -14.79
N HIS A 60 -7.55 0.33 -14.29
CA HIS A 60 -6.54 -0.59 -14.84
C HIS A 60 -6.97 -2.05 -14.72
N PHE A 61 -7.51 -2.47 -13.57
CA PHE A 61 -8.01 -3.83 -13.38
C PHE A 61 -9.26 -4.11 -14.20
N ASN A 62 -10.16 -3.12 -14.34
CA ASN A 62 -11.33 -3.24 -15.21
C ASN A 62 -10.92 -3.44 -16.68
N THR A 63 -10.00 -2.60 -17.16
CA THR A 63 -9.44 -2.70 -18.51
C THR A 63 -8.72 -4.04 -18.70
N THR A 64 -7.92 -4.46 -17.73
CA THR A 64 -7.19 -5.74 -17.78
C THR A 64 -8.15 -6.92 -17.79
N ALA A 65 -9.22 -6.90 -16.99
CA ALA A 65 -10.25 -7.95 -17.01
C ALA A 65 -10.93 -8.04 -18.39
N HIS A 66 -11.22 -6.90 -19.02
CA HIS A 66 -11.74 -6.89 -20.39
C HIS A 66 -10.75 -7.48 -21.39
N LEU A 67 -9.46 -7.13 -21.29
CA LEU A 67 -8.41 -7.68 -22.16
C LEU A 67 -8.23 -9.19 -21.96
N ILE A 68 -8.24 -9.67 -20.72
CA ILE A 68 -8.15 -11.10 -20.39
C ILE A 68 -9.33 -11.85 -21.00
N ASN A 69 -10.55 -11.34 -20.88
CA ASN A 69 -11.72 -11.98 -21.51
C ASN A 69 -11.58 -12.06 -23.03
N LYS A 70 -11.13 -10.97 -23.68
CA LYS A 70 -10.87 -10.99 -25.13
C LYS A 70 -9.81 -12.02 -25.51
N LEU A 71 -8.76 -12.16 -24.70
CA LEU A 71 -7.74 -13.18 -24.88
C LEU A 71 -8.32 -14.59 -24.72
N THR A 72 -9.14 -14.81 -23.68
CA THR A 72 -9.85 -16.08 -23.45
C THR A 72 -10.71 -16.46 -24.66
N ASP A 73 -11.45 -15.51 -25.23
CA ASP A 73 -12.27 -15.75 -26.42
C ASP A 73 -11.41 -16.05 -27.65
N SER A 74 -10.33 -15.29 -27.86
CA SER A 74 -9.37 -15.58 -28.95
C SER A 74 -8.71 -16.96 -28.79
N TYR A 75 -8.46 -17.40 -27.55
CA TYR A 75 -7.97 -18.74 -27.27
C TYR A 75 -9.01 -19.80 -27.62
N LYS A 76 -10.29 -19.59 -27.29
CA LYS A 76 -11.39 -20.50 -27.70
C LYS A 76 -11.48 -20.61 -29.23
N ASP A 77 -11.37 -19.50 -29.95
CA ASP A 77 -11.45 -19.49 -31.42
C ASP A 77 -10.34 -20.35 -32.05
N VAL A 78 -9.10 -20.18 -31.58
CA VAL A 78 -7.95 -21.02 -32.03
C VAL A 78 -8.21 -22.48 -31.73
N TYR A 79 -8.82 -22.75 -30.58
CA TYR A 79 -9.10 -24.10 -30.13
C TYR A 79 -10.20 -24.79 -30.94
N GLU A 80 -11.28 -24.07 -31.25
CA GLU A 80 -12.33 -24.53 -32.15
C GLU A 80 -11.77 -24.78 -33.56
N HIS A 81 -10.89 -23.91 -34.04
CA HIS A 81 -10.20 -24.12 -35.32
C HIS A 81 -9.35 -25.41 -35.30
N MET A 82 -8.66 -25.71 -34.20
CA MET A 82 -7.92 -26.96 -34.03
C MET A 82 -8.85 -28.18 -33.99
N ALA A 83 -10.01 -28.08 -33.35
CA ALA A 83 -11.02 -29.13 -33.32
C ALA A 83 -11.54 -29.46 -34.72
N ASN A 84 -11.90 -28.43 -35.48
CA ASN A 84 -12.37 -28.55 -36.87
C ASN A 84 -11.25 -29.07 -37.80
N GLY A 85 -10.02 -28.63 -37.59
CA GLY A 85 -8.84 -29.14 -38.29
C GLY A 85 -8.59 -30.61 -37.99
N ALA A 86 -8.72 -31.04 -36.73
CA ALA A 86 -8.59 -32.44 -36.36
C ALA A 86 -9.72 -33.30 -36.95
N ASP A 87 -10.96 -32.82 -36.97
CA ASP A 87 -12.08 -33.57 -37.55
C ASP A 87 -11.93 -33.78 -39.07
N SER A 88 -11.40 -32.77 -39.78
CA SER A 88 -11.15 -32.84 -41.22
C SER A 88 -9.88 -33.63 -41.60
N LEU A 89 -8.86 -33.65 -40.74
CA LEU A 89 -7.56 -34.27 -41.03
C LEU A 89 -7.37 -35.67 -40.41
N CYS A 90 -8.02 -35.98 -39.29
CA CYS A 90 -7.99 -37.33 -38.71
C CYS A 90 -9.14 -38.17 -39.29
N ASN A 91 -8.82 -39.29 -39.93
CA ASN A 91 -9.81 -40.28 -40.37
C ASN A 91 -10.13 -41.33 -39.27
N ASP A 92 -9.50 -41.23 -38.10
CA ASP A 92 -9.65 -42.19 -36.99
C ASP A 92 -10.57 -41.64 -35.90
N ASP A 93 -11.76 -42.23 -35.76
CA ASP A 93 -12.79 -41.84 -34.79
C ASP A 93 -12.32 -41.96 -33.33
N SER A 94 -11.35 -42.84 -33.04
CA SER A 94 -10.81 -42.98 -31.69
C SER A 94 -9.93 -41.80 -31.29
N VAL A 95 -9.26 -41.18 -32.26
CA VAL A 95 -8.44 -39.98 -32.06
C VAL A 95 -9.33 -38.75 -31.93
N LYS A 96 -10.42 -38.67 -32.71
CA LYS A 96 -11.42 -37.58 -32.63
C LYS A 96 -12.09 -37.50 -31.25
N ASN A 97 -12.53 -38.64 -30.71
CA ASN A 97 -13.19 -38.70 -29.40
C ASN A 97 -12.25 -38.31 -28.26
N LYS A 98 -10.98 -38.73 -28.29
CA LYS A 98 -10.00 -38.34 -27.27
C LYS A 98 -9.65 -36.85 -27.35
N LEU A 99 -9.56 -36.31 -28.56
CA LEU A 99 -9.30 -34.89 -28.73
C LEU A 99 -10.47 -34.09 -28.16
N SER A 100 -11.70 -34.35 -28.61
CA SER A 100 -12.91 -33.66 -28.13
C SER A 100 -13.10 -33.70 -26.61
N ASP A 101 -12.84 -34.82 -25.93
CA ASP A 101 -12.88 -34.87 -24.45
C ASP A 101 -11.84 -33.96 -23.79
N SER A 102 -10.61 -33.95 -24.31
CA SER A 102 -9.56 -33.01 -23.88
C SER A 102 -9.96 -31.56 -24.17
N LEU A 103 -10.70 -31.34 -25.27
CA LEU A 103 -11.19 -30.03 -25.68
C LEU A 103 -12.24 -29.46 -24.72
N ILE A 104 -13.22 -30.26 -24.36
CA ILE A 104 -14.31 -29.87 -23.45
C ILE A 104 -13.75 -29.58 -22.05
N SER A 105 -12.81 -30.40 -21.58
CA SER A 105 -12.17 -30.25 -20.27
C SER A 105 -11.37 -28.94 -20.16
N SER A 106 -10.55 -28.62 -21.17
CA SER A 106 -9.74 -27.39 -21.19
C SER A 106 -10.59 -26.12 -21.22
N THR A 107 -11.68 -26.15 -21.98
CA THR A 107 -12.63 -25.02 -22.08
C THR A 107 -13.40 -24.81 -20.77
N ALA A 108 -13.82 -25.89 -20.09
CA ALA A 108 -14.51 -25.80 -18.80
C ALA A 108 -13.63 -25.18 -17.70
N LEU A 109 -12.33 -25.49 -17.70
CA LEU A 109 -11.36 -24.89 -16.79
C LEU A 109 -11.13 -23.40 -17.08
N LEU A 110 -11.07 -23.03 -18.36
CA LEU A 110 -10.82 -21.65 -18.77
C LEU A 110 -12.03 -20.73 -18.57
N SER A 111 -13.24 -21.26 -18.71
CA SER A 111 -14.48 -20.52 -18.50
C SER A 111 -14.79 -20.27 -17.01
N GLY A 112 -13.90 -20.67 -16.10
CA GLY A 112 -14.11 -20.51 -14.65
C GLY A 112 -15.30 -21.32 -14.13
N GLN A 113 -15.82 -22.25 -14.93
CA GLN A 113 -16.91 -23.14 -14.55
C GLN A 113 -16.34 -24.29 -13.73
N ILE A 114 -15.69 -23.93 -12.62
CA ILE A 114 -15.23 -24.87 -11.60
C ILE A 114 -16.51 -25.51 -11.06
N PRO A 115 -16.74 -26.83 -11.22
CA PRO A 115 -17.83 -27.47 -10.51
C PRO A 115 -17.62 -27.15 -9.04
N LYS A 116 -18.63 -26.55 -8.39
CA LYS A 116 -18.62 -26.21 -6.97
C LYS A 116 -18.37 -27.49 -6.16
N ARG A 117 -17.11 -27.92 -6.07
CA ARG A 117 -16.68 -28.94 -5.13
C ARG A 117 -16.99 -28.33 -3.78
N HIS A 118 -17.92 -28.99 -3.09
CA HIS A 118 -18.33 -28.60 -1.76
C HIS A 118 -17.09 -28.29 -0.94
N SER A 119 -17.14 -27.12 -0.31
CA SER A 119 -16.13 -26.61 0.60
C SER A 119 -16.00 -27.58 1.77
N GLU A 120 -15.14 -28.58 1.62
CA GLU A 120 -14.56 -29.26 2.77
C GLU A 120 -13.43 -28.37 3.26
N ARG A 121 -13.80 -27.46 4.17
CA ARG A 121 -12.99 -26.64 5.08
C ARG A 121 -11.47 -26.86 4.96
N ALA A 122 -10.87 -26.37 3.88
CA ALA A 122 -9.45 -26.08 3.85
C ALA A 122 -9.26 -24.86 4.75
N LYS A 123 -8.37 -24.98 5.74
CA LYS A 123 -7.94 -23.85 6.59
C LYS A 123 -7.65 -22.64 5.69
N PRO A 124 -8.00 -21.41 6.09
CA PRO A 124 -7.66 -20.23 5.31
C PRO A 124 -6.18 -20.31 4.95
N LEU A 125 -5.86 -20.32 3.66
CA LEU A 125 -4.50 -20.17 3.19
C LEU A 125 -4.10 -18.75 3.61
N GLU A 126 -3.50 -18.64 4.80
CA GLU A 126 -2.91 -17.40 5.24
C GLU A 126 -1.82 -17.06 4.23
N GLN A 127 -2.02 -15.93 3.54
CA GLN A 127 -1.03 -15.35 2.67
C GLN A 127 0.31 -15.24 3.41
N PRO A 128 1.46 -15.38 2.71
CA PRO A 128 2.76 -15.22 3.33
C PRO A 128 2.81 -13.91 4.11
N LEU A 129 2.94 -13.99 5.44
CA LEU A 129 3.10 -12.81 6.28
C LEU A 129 4.53 -12.30 6.08
N ASP A 130 4.70 -11.30 5.21
CA ASP A 130 5.98 -10.59 5.01
C ASP A 130 6.37 -9.70 6.21
N TYR A 131 5.58 -9.68 7.28
CA TYR A 131 5.88 -9.00 8.53
C TYR A 131 6.23 -10.02 9.61
N ALA A 132 7.39 -9.87 10.25
CA ALA A 132 7.77 -10.66 11.42
C ALA A 132 6.83 -10.35 12.60
N PRO A 133 5.93 -11.26 12.99
CA PRO A 133 5.03 -11.00 14.10
C PRO A 133 5.79 -11.00 15.43
N LYS A 134 5.39 -10.15 16.36
CA LYS A 134 5.85 -10.21 17.75
C LYS A 134 5.32 -11.53 18.33
N THR A 135 6.20 -12.42 18.75
CA THR A 135 5.83 -13.76 19.22
C THR A 135 5.20 -13.73 20.61
N THR A 136 3.92 -13.34 20.68
CA THR A 136 2.96 -13.74 21.73
C THR A 136 3.21 -13.30 23.19
N ALA A 137 4.26 -12.55 23.53
CA ALA A 137 4.42 -11.92 24.85
C ALA A 137 4.34 -10.37 24.76
N PRO A 138 3.64 -9.68 25.69
CA PRO A 138 3.43 -8.22 25.62
C PRO A 138 4.70 -7.35 25.70
N ASP A 139 5.82 -7.91 26.17
CA ASP A 139 7.06 -7.19 26.47
C ASP A 139 8.25 -7.64 25.58
N GLU A 140 7.99 -8.43 24.54
CA GLU A 140 9.04 -8.92 23.66
C GLU A 140 9.44 -7.86 22.62
N LYS A 141 10.70 -7.44 22.67
CA LYS A 141 11.27 -6.46 21.74
C LYS A 141 11.45 -7.12 20.36
N GLY A 142 10.94 -6.45 19.31
CA GLY A 142 10.93 -6.99 17.96
C GLY A 142 12.32 -7.22 17.36
N THR A 143 12.37 -7.95 16.24
CA THR A 143 13.59 -8.34 15.51
C THR A 143 14.42 -7.17 14.96
N LEU A 144 13.89 -5.95 15.01
CA LEU A 144 14.57 -4.70 14.66
C LEU A 144 14.85 -3.80 15.87
N SER A 145 14.80 -4.34 17.09
CA SER A 145 15.10 -3.56 18.29
C SER A 145 16.61 -3.26 18.40
N GLU A 146 16.94 -2.03 18.76
CA GLU A 146 18.31 -1.51 18.86
C GLU A 146 19.17 -2.32 19.86
N ASP A 147 18.53 -2.97 20.83
CA ASP A 147 19.18 -3.80 21.87
C ASP A 147 19.61 -5.19 21.34
N PHE A 148 19.04 -5.65 20.21
CA PHE A 148 19.31 -6.98 19.66
C PHE A 148 20.76 -7.14 19.14
N ARG A 149 21.53 -6.05 19.06
CA ARG A 149 22.91 -6.06 18.56
C ARG A 149 23.98 -5.86 19.63
N VAL A 150 23.63 -5.67 20.90
CA VAL A 150 24.64 -5.45 21.95
C VAL A 150 24.17 -6.00 23.30
N THR A 151 24.21 -7.31 23.48
CA THR A 151 24.34 -7.90 24.83
C THR A 151 25.39 -9.00 24.84
N THR A 152 26.21 -8.93 25.88
CA THR A 152 27.41 -9.68 26.20
C THR A 152 27.12 -11.17 26.53
N GLU A 153 26.43 -11.90 25.65
CA GLU A 153 26.18 -13.35 25.82
C GLU A 153 27.00 -14.20 24.85
N ALA A 154 27.48 -13.61 23.74
CA ALA A 154 28.39 -14.29 22.81
C ALA A 154 29.82 -14.48 23.38
N GLN A 155 30.13 -13.91 24.55
CA GLN A 155 31.48 -13.97 25.13
C GLN A 155 31.65 -15.09 26.17
N GLU A 156 30.57 -15.72 26.66
CA GLU A 156 30.68 -16.83 27.63
C GLU A 156 30.86 -18.20 26.96
N ALA A 157 30.43 -18.38 25.71
CA ALA A 157 30.58 -19.64 24.99
C ALA A 157 32.00 -19.96 24.51
N VAL A 158 32.92 -18.97 24.46
CA VAL A 158 34.29 -19.19 23.97
C VAL A 158 35.29 -19.47 25.11
N SER A 159 34.97 -19.17 26.37
CA SER A 159 35.89 -19.41 27.49
C SER A 159 35.93 -20.87 27.97
N SER A 160 34.88 -21.65 27.74
CA SER A 160 34.78 -23.04 28.24
C SER A 160 35.41 -24.10 27.33
N GLN A 161 35.99 -23.71 26.18
CA GLN A 161 36.63 -24.66 25.25
C GLN A 161 38.18 -24.60 25.26
N LYS A 162 38.79 -23.76 26.09
CA LYS A 162 40.26 -23.67 26.25
C LYS A 162 40.79 -24.25 27.57
N ALA A 163 39.95 -24.96 28.32
CA ALA A 163 40.33 -25.68 29.52
C ALA A 163 39.87 -27.15 29.42
N SER A 164 40.36 -27.84 28.39
CA SER A 164 40.48 -29.29 28.39
C SER A 164 41.73 -29.71 27.63
#